data_AF-A0A9W7D0D6-F1
#
_entry.id   AF-A0A9W7D0D6-F1
#
_cell.length_a   1.000
_cell.length_b   1.000
_cell.length_c   1.000
_cell.angle_alpha   90.00
_cell.angle_beta   90.00
_cell.angle_gamma   90.00
#
_symmetry.space_group_name_H-M   'P 1'
#
loop_
_entity.id
_entity.type
_entity.pdbx_description
1 polymer ?
#
loop_
_entity_poly.entity_id
_entity_poly.type
_entity_poly.pdbx_seq_one_letter_code
_entity_poly.pdbx_strand_id
1 'polypeptide(L)'
;MQTYFDDIFVHSRVSAEKTAVEVHLDHLLEVLLCMPENRLYANINKCFFGAEEIPFLVCFLGKDGVHADPETVSAITQWPAPTSQKDLRKWLGLTNYLHKYSANYADMARPLTNLLKKDALWSWTTEAQQAFEAIKRWMKGAPILALPGDDRPFSVVCDASDFAIGCSLLQADAEDWEHVIAFQSRESKAAEKNYPVHDKEPLAMKYALVKFRVHLLGRKPFVIYTDHASLRPATSSPHLSLRMARWLSFYAKYNFTVEYKPGMQNVLVDALSRRPDYVLAHLAYLESPL
;
A
#
# COMPACT_ATOMS: atom_id res chain seq x y z
N MET A 1 -18.62 16.09 11.77
CA MET A 1 -17.87 15.09 12.56
C MET A 1 -18.03 13.75 11.87
N GLN A 2 -16.97 13.26 11.25
CA GLN A 2 -16.87 11.85 10.84
C GLN A 2 -15.96 11.17 11.85
N THR A 3 -16.33 9.99 12.32
CA THR A 3 -15.53 9.18 13.25
C THR A 3 -15.16 7.88 12.56
N TYR A 4 -13.88 7.51 12.65
CA TYR A 4 -13.41 6.23 12.12
C TYR A 4 -12.67 5.47 13.22
N PHE A 5 -13.31 4.42 13.74
CA PHE A 5 -12.85 3.66 14.92
C PHE A 5 -12.50 4.58 16.11
N ASP A 6 -11.21 4.90 16.26
CA ASP A 6 -10.65 5.59 17.43
C ASP A 6 -10.28 7.06 17.12
N ASP A 7 -10.38 7.49 15.86
CA ASP A 7 -10.00 8.83 15.41
C ASP A 7 -11.23 9.75 15.23
N ILE A 8 -11.12 10.98 15.74
CA ILE A 8 -12.15 12.03 15.66
C ILE A 8 -11.71 13.11 14.68
N PHE A 9 -12.46 13.27 13.58
CA PHE A 9 -12.18 14.29 12.57
C PHE A 9 -13.10 15.49 12.75
N VAL A 10 -12.50 16.64 13.05
CA VAL A 10 -13.18 17.94 13.13
C VAL A 10 -12.85 18.73 11.87
N HIS A 11 -13.86 19.11 11.11
CA HIS A 11 -13.72 19.97 9.95
C HIS A 11 -14.70 21.14 10.07
N SER A 12 -14.29 22.32 9.64
CA SER A 12 -15.08 23.55 9.75
C SER A 12 -15.13 24.25 8.41
N ARG A 13 -16.25 24.93 8.13
CA ARG A 13 -16.41 25.79 6.95
C ARG A 13 -16.58 27.23 7.43
N VAL A 14 -16.10 28.17 6.61
CA VAL A 14 -16.27 29.60 6.87
C VAL A 14 -17.75 29.91 7.06
N SER A 15 -18.06 30.76 8.05
CA SER A 15 -19.38 31.35 8.24
C SER A 15 -19.31 32.85 7.95
N ALA A 16 -20.43 33.48 7.63
CA ALA A 16 -20.45 34.88 7.17
C ALA A 16 -19.87 35.89 8.18
N GLU A 17 -19.74 35.51 9.46
CA GLU A 17 -19.35 36.41 10.56
C GLU A 17 -17.98 36.06 11.19
N LYS A 18 -17.39 34.92 10.83
CA LYS A 18 -16.15 34.40 11.45
C LYS A 18 -15.21 33.81 10.41
N THR A 19 -13.90 33.99 10.62
CA THR A 19 -12.87 33.33 9.82
C THR A 19 -12.92 31.81 9.97
N ALA A 20 -12.37 31.07 9.00
CA ALA A 20 -12.32 29.60 9.05
C ALA A 20 -11.70 29.07 10.36
N VAL A 21 -10.66 29.75 10.85
CA VAL A 21 -9.92 29.37 12.05
C VAL A 21 -10.76 29.59 13.30
N GLU A 22 -11.46 30.72 13.41
CA GLU A 22 -12.33 31.00 14.56
C GLU A 22 -13.48 29.99 14.68
N VAL A 23 -14.15 29.68 13.55
CA VAL A 23 -15.17 28.61 13.54
C VAL A 23 -14.56 27.26 13.90
N HIS A 24 -13.33 26.99 13.49
CA HIS A 24 -12.65 25.74 13.82
C HIS A 24 -12.28 25.61 15.30
N LEU A 25 -11.86 26.69 15.94
CA LEU A 25 -11.59 26.71 17.37
C LEU A 25 -12.87 26.46 18.19
N ASP A 26 -13.99 27.04 17.78
CA ASP A 26 -15.29 26.82 18.43
C ASP A 26 -15.70 25.35 18.35
N HIS A 27 -15.69 24.74 17.14
CA HIS A 27 -16.02 23.33 16.98
C HIS A 27 -15.05 22.40 17.73
N LEU A 28 -13.75 22.74 17.76
CA LEU A 28 -12.76 21.96 18.48
C LEU A 28 -13.03 22.00 19.98
N LEU A 29 -13.40 23.17 20.51
CA LEU A 29 -13.75 23.33 21.92
C LEU A 29 -14.98 22.50 22.29
N GLU A 30 -16.03 22.52 21.48
CA GLU A 30 -17.23 21.70 21.71
C GLU A 30 -16.89 20.19 21.77
N VAL A 31 -16.08 19.70 20.83
CA VAL A 31 -15.65 18.30 20.81
C VAL A 31 -14.83 17.96 22.04
N LEU A 32 -13.85 18.80 22.39
CA LEU A 32 -12.97 18.56 23.54
C LEU A 32 -13.71 18.62 24.88
N LEU A 33 -14.77 19.44 24.99
CA LEU A 33 -15.62 19.48 26.18
C LEU A 33 -16.55 18.27 26.30
N CYS A 34 -17.01 17.73 25.16
CA CYS A 34 -17.86 16.52 25.12
C CYS A 34 -17.08 15.24 25.47
N MET A 35 -15.77 15.19 25.21
CA MET A 35 -14.94 14.00 25.45
C MET A 35 -14.91 13.55 26.93
N PRO A 36 -14.62 14.42 27.92
CA PRO A 36 -14.67 14.06 29.35
C PRO A 36 -16.03 13.54 29.81
N GLU A 37 -17.13 14.12 29.33
CA GLU A 37 -18.50 13.70 29.68
C GLU A 37 -18.76 12.24 29.27
N ASN A 38 -18.12 11.80 28.18
CA ASN A 38 -18.23 10.45 27.64
C ASN A 38 -17.05 9.54 28.04
N ARG A 39 -16.19 9.98 28.97
CA ARG A 39 -15.00 9.25 29.43
C ARG A 39 -14.02 8.90 28.30
N LEU A 40 -13.93 9.76 27.29
CA LEU A 40 -12.97 9.68 26.19
C LEU A 40 -11.75 10.56 26.49
N TYR A 41 -10.56 10.04 26.21
CA TYR A 41 -9.30 10.74 26.45
C TYR A 41 -8.44 10.71 25.20
N ALA A 42 -8.09 11.89 24.68
CA ALA A 42 -7.21 12.02 23.53
C ALA A 42 -5.74 11.80 23.93
N ASN A 43 -4.98 11.07 23.11
CA ASN A 43 -3.54 11.00 23.25
C ASN A 43 -2.90 12.20 22.54
N ILE A 44 -2.48 13.21 23.31
CA ILE A 44 -1.95 14.48 22.76
C ILE A 44 -0.80 14.28 21.77
N ASN A 45 0.04 13.27 21.95
CA ASN A 45 1.17 12.98 21.07
C ASN A 45 0.76 12.45 19.69
N LYS A 46 -0.51 12.07 19.53
CA LYS A 46 -1.11 11.61 18.28
C LYS A 46 -2.12 12.60 17.70
N CYS A 47 -2.39 13.71 18.39
CA CYS A 47 -3.32 14.72 17.91
C CYS A 47 -2.64 15.65 16.91
N PHE A 48 -3.35 15.97 15.83
CA PHE A 48 -2.95 16.97 14.84
C PHE A 48 -4.00 18.07 14.82
N PHE A 49 -3.57 19.33 15.00
CA PHE A 49 -4.47 20.48 15.07
C PHE A 49 -4.12 21.52 14.01
N GLY A 50 -5.14 22.16 13.42
CA GLY A 50 -4.97 23.30 12.51
C GLY A 50 -4.19 22.99 11.23
N ALA A 51 -4.12 21.73 10.82
CA ALA A 51 -3.43 21.33 9.60
C ALA A 51 -4.28 21.66 8.37
N GLU A 52 -3.63 22.09 7.26
CA GLU A 52 -4.30 22.27 5.98
C GLU A 52 -4.80 20.96 5.37
N GLU A 53 -4.15 19.86 5.75
CA GLU A 53 -4.46 18.51 5.31
C GLU A 53 -4.38 17.55 6.49
N ILE A 54 -5.30 16.60 6.55
CA ILE A 54 -5.38 15.63 7.66
C ILE A 54 -5.27 14.22 7.07
N PRO A 55 -4.41 13.34 7.64
CA PRO A 55 -4.38 11.94 7.25
C PRO A 55 -5.74 11.29 7.56
N PHE A 56 -6.37 10.70 6.56
CA PHE A 56 -7.62 9.97 6.65
C PHE A 56 -7.46 8.61 5.98
N LEU A 57 -7.43 7.53 6.76
CA LEU A 57 -7.21 6.17 6.24
C LEU A 57 -5.86 6.05 5.50
N VAL A 58 -5.88 5.82 4.18
CA VAL A 58 -4.72 5.70 3.27
C VAL A 58 -4.53 6.94 2.38
N CYS A 59 -5.24 8.02 2.69
CA CYS A 59 -5.21 9.27 1.93
C CYS A 59 -5.07 10.47 2.86
N PHE A 60 -4.76 11.63 2.29
CA PHE A 60 -4.83 12.91 2.97
C PHE A 60 -6.04 13.67 2.44
N LEU A 61 -6.83 14.20 3.36
CA LEU A 61 -7.95 15.08 3.06
C LEU A 61 -7.49 16.52 3.25
N GLY A 62 -7.45 17.27 2.16
CA GLY A 62 -7.06 18.68 2.15
C GLY A 62 -8.12 19.58 1.51
N LYS A 63 -7.83 20.89 1.46
CA LYS A 63 -8.68 21.89 0.78
C LYS A 63 -8.91 21.59 -0.70
N ASP A 64 -7.91 20.99 -1.36
CA ASP A 64 -7.91 20.69 -2.79
C ASP A 64 -8.49 19.29 -3.11
N GLY A 65 -9.01 18.60 -2.09
CA GLY A 65 -9.64 17.29 -2.21
C GLY A 65 -8.87 16.17 -1.51
N VAL A 66 -9.12 14.94 -1.94
CA VAL A 66 -8.45 13.74 -1.41
C VAL A 66 -7.27 13.40 -2.29
N HIS A 67 -6.10 13.20 -1.71
CA HIS A 67 -4.94 12.67 -2.42
C HIS A 67 -4.29 11.51 -1.67
N ALA A 68 -3.55 10.66 -2.39
CA ALA A 68 -2.93 9.47 -1.84
C ALA A 68 -1.88 9.79 -0.76
N ASP A 69 -1.83 8.97 0.30
CA ASP A 69 -0.75 9.05 1.29
C ASP A 69 0.62 8.92 0.61
N PRO A 70 1.56 9.88 0.81
CA PRO A 70 2.92 9.79 0.30
C PRO A 70 3.63 8.48 0.65
N GLU A 71 3.34 7.86 1.80
CA GLU A 71 3.84 6.51 2.14
C GLU A 71 3.31 5.44 1.18
N THR A 72 2.03 5.53 0.81
CA THR A 72 1.41 4.59 -0.13
C THR A 72 2.03 4.74 -1.52
N VAL A 73 2.29 5.98 -1.98
CA VAL A 73 2.97 6.18 -3.26
C VAL A 73 4.48 5.95 -3.18
N SER A 74 5.07 5.93 -1.98
CA SER A 74 6.53 5.91 -1.78
C SER A 74 7.23 4.78 -2.54
N ALA A 75 6.60 3.61 -2.62
CA ALA A 75 7.20 2.48 -3.31
C ALA A 75 7.36 2.74 -4.82
N ILE A 76 6.49 3.54 -5.42
CA ILE A 76 6.57 3.99 -6.80
C ILE A 76 7.52 5.19 -6.94
N THR A 77 7.46 6.15 -6.02
CA THR A 77 8.26 7.39 -6.12
C THR A 77 9.74 7.13 -5.90
N GLN A 78 10.07 6.16 -5.06
CA GLN A 78 11.44 5.73 -4.77
C GLN A 78 11.92 4.63 -5.72
N TRP A 79 11.10 4.19 -6.68
CA TRP A 79 11.50 3.14 -7.60
C TRP A 79 12.74 3.57 -8.39
N PRO A 80 13.81 2.74 -8.41
CA PRO A 80 15.06 3.09 -9.07
C PRO A 80 14.92 3.02 -10.59
N ALA A 81 15.72 3.80 -11.31
CA ALA A 81 15.79 3.68 -12.76
C ALA A 81 16.22 2.24 -13.14
N PRO A 82 15.46 1.54 -14.01
CA PRO A 82 15.83 0.22 -14.49
C PRO A 82 17.24 0.20 -15.08
N THR A 83 18.03 -0.80 -14.71
CA THR A 83 19.39 -1.02 -15.22
C THR A 83 19.46 -2.19 -16.21
N SER A 84 18.36 -2.92 -16.39
CA SER A 84 18.23 -4.03 -17.33
C SER A 84 16.84 -4.09 -17.97
N GLN A 85 16.72 -4.78 -19.12
CA GLN A 85 15.42 -5.05 -19.76
C GLN A 85 14.48 -5.84 -18.82
N LYS A 86 15.02 -6.69 -17.95
CA LYS A 86 14.23 -7.46 -16.98
C LYS A 86 13.59 -6.53 -15.95
N ASP A 87 14.35 -5.57 -15.42
CA ASP A 87 13.83 -4.59 -14.45
C ASP A 87 12.83 -3.65 -15.10
N LEU A 88 13.07 -3.29 -16.37
CA LEU A 88 12.14 -2.47 -17.13
C LEU A 88 10.81 -3.20 -17.39
N ARG A 89 10.84 -4.51 -17.67
CA ARG A 89 9.61 -5.32 -17.79
C ARG A 89 8.81 -5.36 -16.49
N LYS A 90 9.48 -5.47 -15.33
CA LYS A 90 8.80 -5.42 -14.02
C LYS A 90 8.14 -4.05 -13.79
N TRP A 91 8.89 -2.97 -14.04
CA TRP A 91 8.35 -1.61 -13.93
C TRP A 91 7.16 -1.41 -14.85
N LEU A 92 7.29 -1.73 -16.15
CA LEU A 92 6.18 -1.59 -17.09
C LEU A 92 5.02 -2.52 -16.76
N GLY A 93 5.25 -3.71 -16.20
CA GLY A 93 4.20 -4.59 -15.70
C GLY A 93 3.40 -3.94 -14.57
N LEU A 94 4.10 -3.35 -13.59
CA LEU A 94 3.50 -2.59 -12.49
C LEU A 94 2.69 -1.40 -13.02
N THR A 95 3.31 -0.54 -13.82
CA THR A 95 2.67 0.69 -14.29
C THR A 95 1.55 0.39 -15.29
N ASN A 96 1.66 -0.68 -16.07
CA ASN A 96 0.59 -1.16 -16.95
C ASN A 96 -0.56 -1.81 -16.16
N TYR A 97 -0.33 -2.36 -14.97
CA TYR A 97 -1.44 -2.75 -14.10
C TYR A 97 -2.22 -1.53 -13.61
N LEU A 98 -1.49 -0.46 -13.29
CA LEU A 98 -2.06 0.78 -12.73
C LEU A 98 -2.58 1.77 -13.77
N HIS A 99 -2.18 1.66 -15.05
CA HIS A 99 -2.50 2.65 -16.10
C HIS A 99 -3.96 2.68 -16.56
N LYS A 100 -4.82 1.78 -16.05
CA LYS A 100 -6.25 1.72 -16.42
C LYS A 100 -6.98 3.07 -16.28
N TYR A 101 -6.39 4.04 -15.58
CA TYR A 101 -6.88 5.40 -15.39
C TYR A 101 -6.23 6.48 -16.30
N SER A 102 -5.44 6.10 -17.31
CA SER A 102 -4.76 7.06 -18.19
C SER A 102 -4.91 6.71 -19.67
N ALA A 103 -5.63 7.57 -20.38
CA ALA A 103 -5.75 7.52 -21.84
C ALA A 103 -4.39 7.71 -22.56
N ASN A 104 -3.44 8.39 -21.93
CA ASN A 104 -2.15 8.78 -22.55
C ASN A 104 -0.97 7.90 -22.09
N TYR A 105 -1.22 6.83 -21.34
CA TYR A 105 -0.12 5.99 -20.82
C TYR A 105 0.69 5.33 -21.93
N ALA A 106 0.04 4.83 -22.99
CA ALA A 106 0.74 4.18 -24.09
C ALA A 106 1.75 5.14 -24.74
N ASP A 107 1.38 6.41 -24.89
CA ASP A 107 2.28 7.44 -25.45
C ASP A 107 3.44 7.76 -24.51
N MET A 108 3.18 7.86 -23.20
CA MET A 108 4.21 8.10 -22.18
C MET A 108 5.18 6.92 -22.03
N ALA A 109 4.68 5.69 -22.12
CA ALA A 109 5.48 4.47 -21.98
C ALA A 109 6.21 4.08 -23.28
N ARG A 110 5.90 4.70 -24.41
CA ARG A 110 6.50 4.39 -25.72
C ARG A 110 8.03 4.40 -25.71
N PRO A 111 8.74 5.41 -25.16
CA PRO A 111 10.21 5.41 -25.13
C PRO A 111 10.77 4.23 -24.33
N LEU A 112 10.05 3.80 -23.28
CA LEU A 112 10.41 2.65 -22.45
C LEU A 112 10.13 1.32 -23.16
N THR A 113 8.96 1.16 -23.77
CA THR A 113 8.62 -0.08 -24.51
C THR A 113 9.54 -0.32 -25.71
N ASN A 114 10.08 0.75 -26.33
CA ASN A 114 11.06 0.65 -27.41
C ASN A 114 12.36 -0.07 -26.96
N LEU A 115 12.77 0.10 -25.70
CA LEU A 115 13.95 -0.58 -25.11
C LEU A 115 13.74 -2.08 -24.90
N LEU A 116 12.51 -2.58 -25.04
CA LEU A 116 12.17 -4.00 -24.89
C LEU A 116 12.00 -4.75 -26.22
N LYS A 117 12.20 -4.07 -27.36
CA LYS A 117 12.12 -4.71 -28.68
C LYS A 117 13.26 -5.73 -28.85
N LYS A 118 12.99 -6.78 -29.63
CA LYS A 118 13.87 -7.97 -29.77
C LYS A 118 15.30 -7.63 -30.17
N ASP A 119 15.50 -6.58 -30.97
CA ASP A 119 16.82 -6.15 -31.48
C ASP A 119 17.32 -4.85 -30.84
N ALA A 120 16.65 -4.36 -29.79
CA ALA A 120 17.05 -3.13 -29.12
C ALA A 120 18.28 -3.38 -28.23
N LEU A 121 19.37 -2.67 -28.51
CA LEU A 121 20.49 -2.56 -27.58
C LEU A 121 20.02 -1.83 -26.32
N TRP A 122 20.32 -2.40 -25.16
CA TRP A 122 20.01 -1.77 -23.89
C TRP A 122 20.83 -0.49 -23.72
N SER A 123 20.16 0.65 -23.85
CA SER A 123 20.74 1.97 -23.63
C SER A 123 19.71 2.84 -22.92
N TRP A 124 20.01 3.22 -21.67
CA TRP A 124 19.13 4.08 -20.89
C TRP A 124 19.35 5.54 -21.31
N THR A 125 18.53 6.02 -22.24
CA THR A 125 18.65 7.38 -22.80
C THR A 125 17.97 8.43 -21.91
N THR A 126 18.28 9.71 -22.16
CA THR A 126 17.59 10.84 -21.53
C THR A 126 16.07 10.80 -21.76
N GLU A 127 15.64 10.37 -22.95
CA GLU A 127 14.22 10.20 -23.30
C GLU A 127 13.55 9.11 -22.46
N ALA A 128 14.24 7.99 -22.22
CA ALA A 128 13.77 6.92 -21.34
C ALA A 128 13.67 7.41 -19.89
N GLN A 129 14.65 8.17 -19.40
CA GLN A 129 14.61 8.77 -18.06
C GLN A 129 13.46 9.77 -17.91
N GLN A 130 13.22 10.61 -18.92
CA GLN A 130 12.11 11.55 -18.92
C GLN A 130 10.76 10.85 -18.90
N ALA A 131 10.59 9.79 -19.71
CA ALA A 131 9.40 8.95 -19.71
C ALA A 131 9.18 8.27 -18.35
N PHE A 132 10.24 7.71 -17.76
CA PHE A 132 10.19 7.09 -16.43
C PHE A 132 9.71 8.07 -15.35
N GLU A 133 10.29 9.27 -15.29
CA GLU A 133 9.90 10.30 -14.33
C GLU A 133 8.50 10.88 -14.61
N ALA A 134 8.09 10.97 -15.87
CA ALA A 134 6.74 11.39 -16.24
C ALA A 134 5.69 10.39 -15.72
N ILE A 135 5.92 9.09 -15.91
CA ILE A 135 5.03 8.05 -15.39
C ILE A 135 5.02 8.06 -13.85
N LYS A 136 6.17 8.25 -13.18
CA LYS A 136 6.22 8.42 -11.71
C LYS A 136 5.42 9.61 -11.22
N ARG A 137 5.52 10.77 -11.88
CA ARG A 137 4.71 11.96 -11.56
C ARG A 137 3.23 11.74 -11.78
N TRP A 138 2.87 11.12 -12.90
CA TRP A 138 1.48 10.74 -13.17
C TRP A 138 0.94 9.82 -12.07
N MET A 139 1.69 8.81 -11.64
CA MET A 139 1.27 7.91 -10.56
C MET A 139 1.17 8.56 -9.19
N LYS A 140 1.84 9.70 -8.96
CA LYS A 140 1.64 10.52 -7.74
C LYS A 140 0.32 11.29 -7.75
N GLY A 141 -0.08 11.81 -8.90
CA GLY A 141 -1.25 12.69 -9.02
C GLY A 141 -2.53 11.98 -9.47
N ALA A 142 -2.44 10.77 -10.01
CA ALA A 142 -3.59 10.05 -10.53
C ALA A 142 -4.44 9.43 -9.40
N PRO A 143 -5.76 9.28 -9.60
CA PRO A 143 -6.68 8.58 -8.69
C PRO A 143 -6.46 7.06 -8.77
N ILE A 144 -5.21 6.63 -8.63
CA ILE A 144 -4.85 5.21 -8.66
C ILE A 144 -5.40 4.49 -7.43
N LEU A 145 -5.57 5.24 -6.33
CA LEU A 145 -6.22 4.79 -5.12
C LEU A 145 -7.71 5.12 -5.22
N ALA A 146 -8.53 4.12 -5.57
CA ALA A 146 -9.98 4.30 -5.49
C ALA A 146 -10.36 4.59 -4.03
N LEU A 147 -11.35 5.48 -3.82
CA LEU A 147 -11.91 5.64 -2.49
C LEU A 147 -12.57 4.32 -2.08
N PRO A 148 -12.30 3.81 -0.88
CA PRO A 148 -12.93 2.59 -0.41
C PRO A 148 -14.45 2.77 -0.35
N GLY A 149 -15.19 1.90 -1.03
CA GLY A 149 -16.63 1.77 -0.89
C GLY A 149 -17.00 1.01 0.40
N ASP A 150 -18.08 1.40 1.06
CA ASP A 150 -18.49 0.74 2.31
C ASP A 150 -19.23 -0.60 2.10
N ASP A 151 -19.66 -0.87 0.88
CA ASP A 151 -20.61 -1.92 0.50
C ASP A 151 -19.96 -3.22 -0.01
N ARG A 152 -18.67 -3.19 -0.37
CA ARG A 152 -17.97 -4.36 -0.95
C ARG A 152 -16.78 -4.82 -0.11
N PRO A 153 -16.52 -6.14 -0.05
CA PRO A 153 -15.39 -6.67 0.70
C PRO A 153 -14.06 -6.23 0.09
N PHE A 154 -13.04 -6.11 0.93
CA PHE A 154 -11.68 -5.91 0.47
C PHE A 154 -11.03 -7.24 0.05
N SER A 155 -10.00 -7.11 -0.78
CA SER A 155 -9.06 -8.17 -1.09
C SER A 155 -7.65 -7.68 -0.78
N VAL A 156 -6.79 -8.55 -0.26
CA VAL A 156 -5.39 -8.25 -0.01
C VAL A 156 -4.55 -9.18 -0.84
N VAL A 157 -3.55 -8.65 -1.54
CA VAL A 157 -2.50 -9.46 -2.16
C VAL A 157 -1.21 -9.19 -1.41
N CYS A 158 -0.50 -10.23 -0.99
CA CYS A 158 0.79 -10.10 -0.32
C CYS A 158 1.80 -11.10 -0.89
N ASP A 159 3.06 -10.68 -0.94
CA ASP A 159 4.17 -11.51 -1.39
C ASP A 159 5.42 -11.18 -0.57
N ALA A 160 6.25 -12.18 -0.33
CA ALA A 160 7.56 -12.01 0.30
C ALA A 160 8.62 -12.70 -0.55
N SER A 161 9.64 -11.93 -0.92
CA SER A 161 10.88 -12.45 -1.49
C SER A 161 11.90 -12.70 -0.38
N ASP A 162 13.10 -13.14 -0.76
CA ASP A 162 14.21 -13.32 0.19
C ASP A 162 14.69 -12.02 0.83
N PHE A 163 14.37 -10.88 0.22
CA PHE A 163 14.94 -9.59 0.56
C PHE A 163 13.90 -8.50 0.82
N ALA A 164 12.63 -8.68 0.42
CA ALA A 164 11.59 -7.69 0.67
C ALA A 164 10.18 -8.28 0.75
N ILE A 165 9.26 -7.47 1.26
CA ILE A 165 7.85 -7.79 1.42
C ILE A 165 7.04 -6.73 0.68
N GLY A 166 6.10 -7.17 -0.15
CA GLY A 166 5.13 -6.32 -0.82
C GLY A 166 3.71 -6.71 -0.40
N CYS A 167 2.80 -5.73 -0.37
CA CYS A 167 1.38 -5.98 -0.27
C CYS A 167 0.54 -4.89 -0.92
N SER A 168 -0.70 -5.23 -1.28
CA SER A 168 -1.68 -4.29 -1.80
C SER A 168 -3.08 -4.62 -1.28
N LEU A 169 -3.82 -3.57 -0.98
CA LEU A 169 -5.25 -3.58 -0.68
C LEU A 169 -6.02 -3.26 -1.97
N LEU A 170 -6.97 -4.12 -2.29
CA LEU A 170 -7.81 -4.05 -3.47
C LEU A 170 -9.29 -4.02 -3.07
N GLN A 171 -10.12 -3.45 -3.92
CA GLN A 171 -11.57 -3.55 -3.82
C GLN A 171 -12.18 -3.61 -5.21
N ALA A 172 -13.17 -4.48 -5.40
CA ALA A 172 -13.89 -4.57 -6.66
C ALA A 172 -14.96 -3.45 -6.77
N ASP A 173 -15.12 -2.84 -7.94
CA ASP A 173 -16.23 -1.92 -8.22
C ASP A 173 -17.54 -2.65 -8.56
N ALA A 174 -18.55 -1.88 -8.99
CA ALA A 174 -19.86 -2.41 -9.37
C ALA A 174 -19.83 -3.45 -10.50
N GLU A 175 -18.81 -3.38 -11.36
CA GLU A 175 -18.60 -4.21 -12.54
C GLU A 175 -17.60 -5.37 -12.27
N ASP A 176 -17.28 -5.62 -11.00
CA ASP A 176 -16.30 -6.61 -10.53
C ASP A 176 -14.85 -6.36 -10.99
N TRP A 177 -14.52 -5.09 -11.28
CA TRP A 177 -13.14 -4.70 -11.57
C TRP A 177 -12.36 -4.42 -10.30
N GLU A 178 -11.23 -5.12 -10.11
CA GLU A 178 -10.34 -4.87 -8.97
C GLU A 178 -9.60 -3.53 -9.12
N HIS A 179 -9.87 -2.60 -8.20
CA HIS A 179 -9.16 -1.35 -8.03
C HIS A 179 -8.17 -1.43 -6.87
N VAL A 180 -7.01 -0.81 -7.04
CA VAL A 180 -6.04 -0.65 -5.96
C VAL A 180 -6.54 0.45 -5.03
N ILE A 181 -6.67 0.13 -3.74
CA ILE A 181 -6.99 1.10 -2.68
C ILE A 181 -5.71 1.59 -2.00
N ALA A 182 -4.75 0.69 -1.82
CA ALA A 182 -3.42 1.02 -1.30
C ALA A 182 -2.40 -0.06 -1.68
N PHE A 183 -1.12 0.28 -1.63
CA PHE A 183 -0.02 -0.67 -1.72
C PHE A 183 1.13 -0.24 -0.82
N GLN A 184 1.88 -1.22 -0.32
CA GLN A 184 2.94 -1.02 0.65
C GLN A 184 4.09 -2.00 0.35
N SER A 185 5.32 -1.55 0.56
CA SER A 185 6.50 -2.38 0.35
C SER A 185 7.60 -1.98 1.32
N ARG A 186 8.41 -2.95 1.76
CA ARG A 186 9.61 -2.68 2.54
C ARG A 186 10.67 -3.75 2.33
N GLU A 187 11.92 -3.40 2.58
CA GLU A 187 12.98 -4.39 2.70
C GLU A 187 12.75 -5.28 3.94
N SER A 188 13.08 -6.55 3.80
CA SER A 188 13.10 -7.53 4.88
C SER A 188 14.23 -7.18 5.84
N LYS A 189 13.96 -7.21 7.14
CA LYS A 189 14.98 -7.00 8.18
C LYS A 189 16.02 -8.12 8.11
N ALA A 190 17.24 -7.88 8.60
CA ALA A 190 18.31 -8.89 8.60
C ALA A 190 17.86 -10.25 9.18
N ALA A 191 17.11 -10.25 10.29
CA ALA A 191 16.55 -11.47 10.85
C ALA A 191 15.52 -12.14 9.94
N GLU A 192 14.66 -11.37 9.26
CA GLU A 192 13.58 -11.85 8.38
C GLU A 192 14.12 -12.46 7.08
N LYS A 193 15.27 -11.98 6.57
CA LYS A 193 15.94 -12.55 5.39
C LYS A 193 16.27 -14.03 5.57
N ASN A 194 16.61 -14.43 6.80
CA ASN A 194 16.96 -15.80 7.18
C ASN A 194 15.74 -16.69 7.46
N TYR A 195 14.51 -16.17 7.31
CA TYR A 195 13.32 -16.98 7.56
C TYR A 195 13.14 -17.98 6.43
N PRO A 196 12.71 -19.22 6.74
CA PRO A 196 12.30 -20.15 5.71
C PRO A 196 11.05 -19.61 4.99
N VAL A 197 10.85 -20.02 3.74
CA VAL A 197 9.75 -19.53 2.87
C VAL A 197 8.39 -19.62 3.57
N HIS A 198 8.12 -20.74 4.26
CA HIS A 198 6.87 -20.95 5.01
C HIS A 198 6.63 -19.96 6.17
N ASP A 199 7.67 -19.28 6.66
CA ASP A 199 7.56 -18.23 7.69
C ASP A 199 7.55 -16.81 7.07
N LYS A 200 8.07 -16.65 5.85
CA LYS A 200 8.12 -15.36 5.12
C LYS A 200 6.73 -14.93 4.65
N GLU A 201 5.89 -15.86 4.23
CA GLU A 201 4.57 -15.54 3.72
C GLU A 201 3.57 -15.12 4.82
N PRO A 202 3.47 -15.82 5.97
CA PRO A 202 2.70 -15.29 7.10
C PRO A 202 3.25 -13.92 7.56
N LEU A 203 4.56 -13.68 7.45
CA LEU A 203 5.11 -12.36 7.74
C LEU A 203 4.59 -11.29 6.77
N ALA A 204 4.45 -11.62 5.48
CA ALA A 204 3.85 -10.75 4.47
C ALA A 204 2.38 -10.43 4.80
N MET A 205 1.60 -11.45 5.18
CA MET A 205 0.22 -11.29 5.62
C MET A 205 0.13 -10.37 6.84
N LYS A 206 0.94 -10.64 7.87
CA LYS A 206 1.01 -9.80 9.07
C LYS A 206 1.35 -8.35 8.72
N TYR A 207 2.32 -8.15 7.84
CA TYR A 207 2.71 -6.81 7.39
C TYR A 207 1.54 -6.09 6.72
N ALA A 208 0.83 -6.75 5.82
CA ALA A 208 -0.37 -6.21 5.17
C ALA A 208 -1.48 -5.86 6.18
N LEU A 209 -1.77 -6.74 7.14
CA LEU A 209 -2.79 -6.52 8.16
C LEU A 209 -2.44 -5.39 9.13
N VAL A 210 -1.16 -5.16 9.41
CA VAL A 210 -0.71 -4.01 10.20
C VAL A 210 -0.87 -2.72 9.39
N LYS A 211 -0.40 -2.71 8.13
CA LYS A 211 -0.43 -1.51 7.29
C LYS A 211 -1.85 -1.10 6.87
N PHE A 212 -2.70 -2.07 6.55
CA PHE A 212 -4.09 -1.83 6.16
C PHE A 212 -5.06 -2.08 7.32
N ARG A 213 -4.57 -2.04 8.57
CA ARG A 213 -5.38 -2.30 9.77
C ARG A 213 -6.67 -1.50 9.77
N VAL A 214 -6.59 -0.25 9.33
CA VAL A 214 -7.70 0.68 9.30
C VAL A 214 -8.88 0.12 8.51
N HIS A 215 -8.63 -0.49 7.33
CA HIS A 215 -9.67 -1.06 6.47
C HIS A 215 -10.10 -2.48 6.85
N LEU A 216 -9.19 -3.26 7.43
CA LEU A 216 -9.35 -4.72 7.57
C LEU A 216 -9.78 -5.16 8.98
N LEU A 217 -9.60 -4.31 9.99
CA LEU A 217 -9.93 -4.66 11.36
C LEU A 217 -11.45 -4.76 11.56
N GLY A 218 -11.90 -5.83 12.21
CA GLY A 218 -13.30 -6.02 12.58
C GLY A 218 -13.89 -7.30 11.98
N ARG A 219 -15.22 -7.29 11.79
CA ARG A 219 -15.99 -8.49 11.42
C ARG A 219 -16.28 -8.62 9.92
N LYS A 220 -16.03 -7.59 9.10
CA LYS A 220 -16.27 -7.67 7.66
C LYS A 220 -15.31 -8.72 7.05
N PRO A 221 -15.83 -9.72 6.32
CA PRO A 221 -14.97 -10.72 5.69
C PRO A 221 -14.16 -10.10 4.55
N PHE A 222 -12.93 -10.54 4.39
CA PHE A 222 -12.06 -10.21 3.26
C PHE A 222 -11.18 -11.39 2.88
N VAL A 223 -10.60 -11.35 1.68
CA VAL A 223 -9.73 -12.43 1.17
C VAL A 223 -8.29 -11.97 1.17
N ILE A 224 -7.37 -12.82 1.61
CA ILE A 224 -5.92 -12.64 1.43
C ILE A 224 -5.45 -13.64 0.37
N TYR A 225 -4.96 -13.12 -0.73
CA TYR A 225 -4.32 -13.86 -1.81
C TYR A 225 -2.83 -14.02 -1.56
N THR A 226 -2.36 -15.26 -1.66
CA THR A 226 -0.94 -15.64 -1.62
C THR A 226 -0.60 -16.51 -2.83
N ASP A 227 0.63 -16.41 -3.32
CA ASP A 227 1.18 -17.25 -4.38
C ASP A 227 1.69 -18.60 -3.85
N HIS A 228 1.45 -18.92 -2.58
CA HIS A 228 1.87 -20.16 -1.98
C HIS A 228 0.70 -21.04 -1.56
N ALA A 229 0.49 -22.11 -2.33
CA ALA A 229 -0.64 -23.02 -2.14
C ALA A 229 -0.64 -23.72 -0.76
N SER A 230 0.53 -23.86 -0.11
CA SER A 230 0.66 -24.55 1.18
C SER A 230 0.17 -23.74 2.39
N LEU A 231 -0.21 -22.46 2.18
CA LEU A 231 -0.80 -21.63 3.23
C LEU A 231 -2.32 -21.75 3.36
N ARG A 232 -3.03 -22.36 2.39
CA ARG A 232 -4.49 -22.58 2.51
C ARG A 232 -4.87 -23.32 3.82
N PRO A 233 -4.12 -24.34 4.28
CA PRO A 233 -4.37 -24.98 5.57
C PRO A 233 -3.58 -24.34 6.72
N ALA A 234 -2.72 -23.34 6.53
CA ALA A 234 -1.79 -22.89 7.57
C ALA A 234 -2.47 -22.26 8.80
N THR A 235 -3.65 -21.68 8.64
CA THR A 235 -4.49 -21.22 9.77
C THR A 235 -5.21 -22.38 10.48
N SER A 236 -5.30 -23.55 9.84
CA SER A 236 -6.00 -24.75 10.32
C SER A 236 -5.06 -25.95 10.57
N SER A 237 -3.75 -25.79 10.35
CA SER A 237 -2.77 -26.87 10.36
C SER A 237 -2.30 -27.16 11.78
N PRO A 238 -2.21 -28.43 12.20
CA PRO A 238 -1.76 -28.80 13.55
C PRO A 238 -0.27 -28.53 13.82
N HIS A 239 0.53 -28.23 12.79
CA HIS A 239 1.96 -27.92 12.91
C HIS A 239 2.25 -26.46 12.58
N LEU A 240 1.97 -25.58 13.54
CA LEU A 240 2.34 -24.17 13.48
C LEU A 240 3.79 -23.99 13.92
N SER A 241 4.57 -23.19 13.19
CA SER A 241 5.86 -22.74 13.70
C SER A 241 5.65 -21.94 14.99
N LEU A 242 6.62 -21.95 15.92
CA LEU A 242 6.58 -21.14 17.15
C LEU A 242 6.31 -19.66 16.87
N ARG A 243 6.72 -19.18 15.69
CA ARG A 243 6.48 -17.82 15.22
C ARG A 243 5.03 -17.60 14.78
N MET A 244 4.48 -18.51 13.98
CA MET A 244 3.06 -18.45 13.60
C MET A 244 2.15 -18.53 14.82
N ALA A 245 2.48 -19.39 15.80
CA ALA A 245 1.73 -19.51 17.05
C ALA A 245 1.64 -18.16 17.80
N ARG A 246 2.73 -17.37 17.83
CA ARG A 246 2.74 -16.02 18.42
C ARG A 246 1.87 -15.01 17.66
N TRP A 247 1.58 -15.27 16.38
CA TRP A 247 0.78 -14.38 15.55
C TRP A 247 -0.69 -14.79 15.48
N LEU A 248 -1.07 -15.96 15.97
CA LEU A 248 -2.47 -16.40 16.01
C LEU A 248 -3.39 -15.40 16.70
N SER A 249 -3.00 -14.91 17.88
CA SER A 249 -3.80 -13.91 18.63
C SER A 249 -3.89 -12.56 17.91
N PHE A 250 -2.93 -12.25 17.04
CA PHE A 250 -2.99 -11.09 16.17
C PHE A 250 -3.96 -11.33 15.01
N TYR A 251 -3.86 -12.47 14.32
CA TYR A 251 -4.75 -12.82 13.20
C TYR A 251 -6.20 -12.98 13.61
N ALA A 252 -6.47 -13.50 14.82
CA ALA A 252 -7.83 -13.68 15.35
C ALA A 252 -8.64 -12.37 15.47
N LYS A 253 -7.99 -11.21 15.36
CA LYS A 253 -8.65 -9.89 15.35
C LYS A 253 -9.28 -9.54 14.00
N TYR A 254 -9.02 -10.33 12.97
CA TYR A 254 -9.41 -10.10 11.58
C TYR A 254 -10.26 -11.26 11.07
N ASN A 255 -11.26 -10.95 10.24
CA ASN A 255 -12.11 -11.95 9.61
C ASN A 255 -11.67 -12.18 8.15
N PHE A 256 -10.66 -13.04 7.92
CA PHE A 256 -10.16 -13.30 6.59
C PHE A 256 -10.12 -14.78 6.22
N THR A 257 -10.21 -15.05 4.92
CA THR A 257 -9.86 -16.33 4.31
C THR A 257 -8.57 -16.20 3.52
N VAL A 258 -7.82 -17.30 3.40
CA VAL A 258 -6.59 -17.34 2.60
C VAL A 258 -6.86 -18.12 1.32
N GLU A 259 -6.66 -17.46 0.19
CA GLU A 259 -6.84 -18.05 -1.13
C GLU A 259 -5.55 -18.02 -1.93
N TYR A 260 -5.40 -18.98 -2.83
CA TYR A 260 -4.25 -19.05 -3.71
C TYR A 260 -4.54 -18.29 -5.01
N LYS A 261 -3.68 -17.33 -5.34
CA LYS A 261 -3.71 -16.62 -6.64
C LYS A 261 -2.36 -16.84 -7.33
N PRO A 262 -2.32 -17.40 -8.56
CA PRO A 262 -1.07 -17.65 -9.26
C PRO A 262 -0.23 -16.37 -9.42
N GLY A 263 1.10 -16.48 -9.32
CA GLY A 263 2.01 -15.31 -9.40
C GLY A 263 1.85 -14.44 -10.64
N MET A 264 1.43 -15.02 -11.78
CA MET A 264 1.13 -14.26 -13.01
C MET A 264 -0.06 -13.29 -12.87
N GLN A 265 -0.92 -13.48 -11.87
CA GLN A 265 -2.04 -12.58 -11.54
C GLN A 265 -1.69 -11.63 -10.37
N ASN A 266 -0.53 -11.79 -9.73
CA ASN A 266 -0.02 -10.97 -8.62
C ASN A 266 1.07 -9.99 -9.06
N VAL A 267 1.07 -9.58 -10.33
CA VAL A 267 2.12 -8.73 -10.95
C VAL A 267 2.43 -7.48 -10.13
N LEU A 268 1.40 -6.86 -9.53
CA LEU A 268 1.56 -5.68 -8.69
C LEU A 268 2.48 -5.95 -7.48
N VAL A 269 2.24 -7.05 -6.76
CA VAL A 269 2.91 -7.33 -5.50
C VAL A 269 4.25 -8.05 -5.72
N ASP A 270 4.35 -8.88 -6.75
CA ASP A 270 5.61 -9.45 -7.24
C ASP A 270 6.62 -8.35 -7.62
N ALA A 271 6.15 -7.31 -8.32
CA ALA A 271 6.99 -6.17 -8.66
C ALA A 271 7.48 -5.46 -7.38
N LEU A 272 6.58 -5.19 -6.42
CA LEU A 272 6.91 -4.52 -5.16
C LEU A 272 7.93 -5.32 -4.32
N SER A 273 7.74 -6.63 -4.17
CA SER A 273 8.61 -7.51 -3.39
C SER A 273 9.95 -7.80 -4.08
N ARG A 274 10.06 -7.66 -5.42
CA ARG A 274 11.27 -7.95 -6.22
C ARG A 274 11.88 -6.69 -6.85
N ARG A 275 11.76 -5.56 -6.16
CA ARG A 275 12.31 -4.25 -6.53
C ARG A 275 13.84 -4.28 -6.75
N PRO A 276 14.39 -3.65 -7.81
CA PRO A 276 15.81 -3.77 -8.16
C PRO A 276 16.78 -3.30 -7.08
N ASP A 277 16.43 -2.23 -6.35
CA ASP A 277 17.25 -1.69 -5.26
C ASP A 277 17.38 -2.66 -4.09
N TYR A 278 16.32 -3.41 -3.77
CA TYR A 278 16.38 -4.43 -2.72
C TYR A 278 17.18 -5.67 -3.15
N VAL A 279 17.11 -6.04 -4.44
CA VAL A 279 17.93 -7.13 -5.00
C VAL A 279 19.41 -6.79 -4.90
N LEU A 280 19.78 -5.57 -5.30
CA LEU A 280 21.17 -5.11 -5.25
C LEU A 280 21.70 -5.01 -3.81
N ALA A 281 20.89 -4.50 -2.88
CA ALA A 281 21.26 -4.46 -1.46
C ALA A 281 21.49 -5.86 -0.88
N HIS A 282 20.71 -6.86 -1.33
CA HIS A 282 20.90 -8.25 -0.92
C HIS A 282 22.18 -8.87 -1.50
N LEU A 283 22.47 -8.64 -2.79
CA LEU A 283 23.70 -9.14 -3.41
C LEU A 283 24.95 -8.54 -2.73
N ALA A 284 24.94 -7.23 -2.47
CA ALA A 284 26.01 -6.58 -1.73
C ALA A 284 26.19 -7.14 -0.31
N TYR A 285 25.09 -7.50 0.38
CA TYR A 285 25.14 -8.14 1.70
C TYR A 285 25.77 -9.54 1.65
N LEU A 286 25.52 -10.32 0.59
CA LEU A 286 26.11 -11.65 0.41
C LEU A 286 27.59 -11.60 0.00
N GLU A 287 28.01 -10.54 -0.68
CA GLU A 287 29.39 -10.33 -1.15
C GLU A 287 30.30 -9.64 -0.13
N SER A 288 29.75 -9.07 0.96
CA SER A 288 30.55 -8.55 2.07
C SER A 288 31.26 -9.69 2.80
N PRO A 289 32.60 -9.73 2.84
CA PRO A 289 33.33 -10.66 3.68
C PRO A 289 33.07 -10.30 5.15
N LEU A 290 32.79 -11.32 5.97
CA LEU A 290 32.77 -11.24 7.44
C LEU A 290 34.09 -10.72 7.99
#